data_AF-A0A2W0BG22-F1
#
_entry.id   AF-A0A2W0BG22-F1
#
_cell.length_a   1.000
_cell.length_b   1.000
_cell.length_c   1.000
_cell.angle_alpha   90.00
_cell.angle_beta   90.00
_cell.angle_gamma   90.00
#
_symmetry.space_group_name_H-M   'P 1'
#
loop_
_entity.id
_entity.type
_entity.pdbx_description
1 polymer ?
#
loop_
_entity_poly.entity_id
_entity_poly.type
_entity_poly.pdbx_seq_one_letter_code
_entity_poly.pdbx_strand_id
1 'polypeptide(L)'
;MCLEALDAFLSVNYVPAPLTLVKGIVKLMPGQMLEWQYGGARLVEFAKRACRTSPSTMEEASEELDSLLSDAVKEQLVSDTPVGIWLSGGLDSSSVLHYAAAQSAKPVKTFSITFKGSSGDESDHIRRVSEHYGTEHVEFDLHPEADLAGAIEEMAYYSDEPGADAGALPTWFLSQLTRRHATVALSGEGSDELFAGYLTYKANRYSA
;
A
#
# COMPACT_ATOMS: atom_id res chain seq x y z
N MET A 1 26.45 -9.16 9.39
CA MET A 1 25.03 -9.12 9.77
C MET A 1 24.87 -8.30 11.04
N CYS A 2 23.85 -7.45 11.12
CA CYS A 2 23.46 -6.72 12.33
C CYS A 2 22.51 -7.61 13.16
N LEU A 3 22.87 -7.92 14.42
CA LEU A 3 22.05 -8.80 15.27
C LEU A 3 20.78 -8.11 15.77
N GLU A 4 20.83 -6.81 16.03
CA GLU A 4 19.65 -6.01 16.43
C GLU A 4 18.61 -5.97 15.31
N ALA A 5 19.05 -5.83 14.05
CA ALA A 5 18.14 -5.88 12.90
C ALA A 5 17.50 -7.26 12.71
N LEU A 6 18.26 -8.33 12.96
CA LEU A 6 17.74 -9.71 12.91
C LEU A 6 16.72 -9.96 14.03
N ASP A 7 17.01 -9.51 15.25
CA ASP A 7 16.09 -9.59 16.38
C ASP A 7 14.77 -8.87 16.09
N ALA A 8 14.84 -7.66 15.51
CA ALA A 8 13.66 -6.92 15.07
C ALA A 8 12.86 -7.69 14.01
N PHE A 9 13.52 -8.20 12.96
CA PHE A 9 12.85 -9.00 11.93
C PHE A 9 12.13 -10.22 12.51
N LEU A 10 12.79 -10.96 13.40
CA LEU A 10 12.20 -12.14 14.04
C LEU A 10 11.07 -11.80 15.02
N SER A 11 11.06 -10.57 15.55
CA SER A 11 10.05 -10.11 16.51
C SER A 11 8.81 -9.51 15.84
N VAL A 12 8.99 -8.75 14.75
CA VAL A 12 7.92 -7.95 14.13
C VAL A 12 7.78 -8.13 12.62
N ASN A 13 8.46 -9.12 12.01
CA ASN A 13 8.37 -9.48 10.58
C ASN A 13 8.95 -8.47 9.57
N TYR A 14 9.62 -7.42 10.04
CA TYR A 14 10.34 -6.46 9.20
C TYR A 14 11.51 -5.82 9.97
N VAL A 15 12.43 -5.18 9.25
CA VAL A 15 13.54 -4.43 9.85
C VAL A 15 13.18 -2.94 9.90
N PRO A 16 12.89 -2.34 11.06
CA PRO A 16 12.55 -0.92 11.15
C PRO A 16 13.77 -0.04 10.85
N ALA A 17 13.55 1.08 10.17
CA ALA A 17 14.58 2.11 10.09
C ALA A 17 14.96 2.62 11.50
N PRO A 18 16.24 2.97 11.76
CA PRO A 18 17.33 3.10 10.78
C PRO A 18 18.13 1.81 10.56
N LEU A 19 17.75 0.70 11.21
CA LEU A 19 18.51 -0.55 11.15
C LEU A 19 18.50 -1.14 9.74
N THR A 20 19.57 -1.84 9.38
CA THR A 20 19.57 -2.79 8.25
C THR A 20 20.20 -4.11 8.69
N LEU A 21 19.94 -5.20 7.96
CA LEU A 21 20.65 -6.46 8.22
C LEU A 21 22.14 -6.39 7.88
N VAL A 22 22.57 -5.42 7.07
CA VAL A 22 23.96 -5.24 6.66
C VAL A 22 24.69 -4.31 7.64
N LYS A 23 25.74 -4.83 8.27
CA LYS A 23 26.51 -4.05 9.26
C LYS A 23 27.16 -2.84 8.59
N GLY A 24 26.97 -1.66 9.17
CA GLY A 24 27.54 -0.40 8.67
C GLY A 24 26.67 0.32 7.63
N ILE A 25 25.53 -0.26 7.24
CA ILE A 25 24.51 0.41 6.42
C ILE A 25 23.34 0.79 7.32
N VAL A 26 22.84 2.01 7.16
CA VAL A 26 21.69 2.54 7.91
C VAL A 26 20.67 3.16 6.96
N LYS A 27 19.39 2.95 7.23
CA LYS A 27 18.28 3.60 6.52
C LYS A 27 18.08 5.02 7.04
N LEU A 28 17.89 5.96 6.12
CA LEU A 28 17.43 7.31 6.47
C LEU A 28 15.99 7.22 6.99
N MET A 29 15.69 7.86 8.12
CA MET A 29 14.33 7.82 8.68
C MET A 29 13.36 8.61 7.79
N PRO A 30 12.09 8.17 7.67
CA PRO A 30 11.05 8.99 7.07
C PRO A 30 10.98 10.39 7.71
N GLY A 31 10.86 11.44 6.89
CA GLY A 31 10.83 12.82 7.36
C GLY A 31 12.20 13.43 7.70
N GLN A 32 13.30 12.71 7.44
CA GLN A 32 14.67 13.21 7.57
C GLN A 32 15.36 13.36 6.22
N MET A 33 16.30 14.31 6.17
CA MET A 33 17.20 14.57 5.05
C MET A 33 18.65 14.44 5.54
N LEU A 34 19.52 13.85 4.73
CA LEU A 34 20.96 13.83 4.97
C LEU A 34 21.62 14.98 4.19
N GLU A 35 22.20 15.94 4.91
CA GLU A 35 23.05 16.97 4.31
C GLU A 35 24.51 16.56 4.44
N TRP A 36 25.18 16.39 3.30
CA TRP A 36 26.58 16.03 3.23
C TRP A 36 27.41 17.18 2.64
N GLN A 37 28.46 17.58 3.35
CA GLN A 37 29.41 18.61 2.91
C GLN A 37 30.84 18.16 3.19
N TYR A 38 31.81 18.82 2.56
CA TYR A 38 33.22 18.58 2.87
C TYR A 38 33.48 18.89 4.35
N GLY A 39 33.79 17.87 5.14
CA GLY A 39 33.99 17.97 6.59
C GLY A 39 32.93 17.29 7.46
N GLY A 40 31.82 16.79 6.90
CA GLY A 40 30.87 15.97 7.65
C GLY A 40 29.50 15.79 7.03
N ALA A 41 28.68 14.97 7.69
CA ALA A 41 27.27 14.79 7.36
C ALA A 41 26.42 15.15 8.58
N ARG A 42 25.23 15.72 8.34
CA ARG A 42 24.23 15.94 9.39
C ARG A 42 22.84 15.52 8.91
N LEU A 43 22.04 15.03 9.84
CA LEU A 43 20.63 14.73 9.61
C LEU A 43 19.78 15.96 9.94
N VAL A 44 18.83 16.28 9.08
CA VAL A 44 17.89 17.39 9.23
C VAL A 44 16.48 16.83 9.16
N GLU A 45 15.68 17.06 10.20
CA GLU A 45 14.24 16.76 10.18
C GLU A 45 13.49 17.85 9.41
N PHE A 46 12.72 17.47 8.41
CA PHE A 46 11.91 18.40 7.62
C PHE A 46 10.40 18.16 7.76
N ALA A 47 10.00 16.95 8.16
CA ALA A 47 8.60 16.63 8.44
C ALA A 47 8.42 16.40 9.94
N LYS A 48 7.42 17.06 10.53
CA LYS A 48 6.92 16.77 11.87
C LYS A 48 5.47 16.32 11.75
N ARG A 49 5.02 15.43 12.63
CA ARG A 49 3.61 15.09 12.73
C ARG A 49 2.81 16.38 12.92
N ALA A 50 1.93 16.68 11.97
CA ALA A 50 1.09 17.86 12.05
C ALA A 50 0.13 17.68 13.23
N CYS A 51 0.22 18.57 14.22
CA CYS A 51 -0.80 18.68 15.26
C CYS A 51 -1.94 19.52 14.67
N ARG A 52 -2.85 18.88 13.93
CA ARG A 52 -4.04 19.54 13.42
C ARG A 52 -5.10 19.61 14.51
N THR A 53 -5.89 20.68 14.49
CA THR A 53 -7.12 20.77 15.28
C THR A 53 -8.08 19.70 14.77
N SER A 54 -8.60 18.88 15.68
CA SER A 54 -9.64 17.91 15.32
C SER A 54 -10.94 18.65 14.96
N PRO A 55 -11.71 18.15 13.99
CA PRO A 55 -13.08 18.60 13.75
C PRO A 55 -13.91 18.55 15.03
N SER A 56 -14.90 19.44 15.16
CA SER A 56 -15.71 19.51 16.38
C SER A 56 -16.84 18.48 16.39
N THR A 57 -17.25 18.01 15.21
CA THR A 57 -18.33 17.04 15.02
C THR A 57 -17.95 15.92 14.05
N MET A 58 -18.73 14.84 14.04
CA MET A 58 -18.55 13.73 13.10
C MET A 58 -18.90 14.15 11.68
N GLU A 59 -19.91 14.99 11.52
CA GLU A 59 -20.36 15.52 10.24
C GLU A 59 -19.25 16.38 9.60
N GLU A 60 -18.68 17.33 10.36
CA GLU A 60 -17.55 18.14 9.91
C GLU A 60 -16.34 17.26 9.55
N ALA A 61 -16.04 16.25 10.36
CA ALA A 61 -14.94 15.32 10.08
C ALA A 61 -15.17 14.51 8.79
N SER A 62 -16.41 14.09 8.54
CA SER A 62 -16.78 13.31 7.36
C SER A 62 -16.69 14.15 6.09
N GLU A 63 -17.17 15.40 6.14
CA GLU A 63 -17.07 16.35 5.02
C GLU A 63 -15.62 16.73 4.73
N GLU A 64 -14.81 16.98 5.77
CA GLU A 64 -13.38 17.25 5.59
C GLU A 64 -12.66 16.03 4.97
N LEU A 65 -12.94 14.83 5.48
CA LEU A 65 -12.34 13.60 4.97
C LEU A 65 -12.72 13.36 3.50
N ASP A 66 -13.98 13.55 3.13
CA ASP A 66 -14.45 13.37 1.75
C ASP A 66 -13.73 14.33 0.78
N SER A 67 -13.59 15.60 1.16
CA SER A 67 -12.83 16.58 0.37
C SER A 67 -11.36 16.20 0.26
N LEU A 68 -10.72 15.81 1.36
CA LEU A 68 -9.30 15.45 1.38
C LEU A 68 -9.01 14.19 0.55
N LEU A 69 -9.88 13.18 0.60
CA LEU A 69 -9.73 11.98 -0.23
C LEU A 69 -9.92 12.29 -1.71
N SER A 70 -10.93 13.10 -2.05
CA SER A 70 -11.16 13.55 -3.43
C SER A 70 -9.95 14.32 -3.98
N ASP A 71 -9.41 15.27 -3.21
CA ASP A 71 -8.25 16.06 -3.59
C ASP A 71 -6.98 15.19 -3.71
N ALA A 72 -6.72 14.33 -2.72
CA ALA A 72 -5.56 13.44 -2.73
C ALA A 72 -5.55 12.51 -3.95
N VAL A 73 -6.69 11.87 -4.26
CA VAL A 73 -6.78 10.99 -5.43
C VAL A 73 -6.65 11.79 -6.73
N LYS A 74 -7.29 12.96 -6.81
CA LYS A 74 -7.18 13.85 -7.98
C LYS A 74 -5.74 14.26 -8.26
N GLU A 75 -4.96 14.59 -7.24
CA GLU A 75 -3.54 14.93 -7.38
C GLU A 75 -2.71 13.76 -7.92
N GLN A 76 -3.00 12.53 -7.48
CA GLN A 76 -2.29 11.34 -7.93
C GLN A 76 -2.71 10.86 -9.33
N LEU A 77 -3.85 11.31 -9.85
CA LEU A 77 -4.30 11.00 -11.21
C LEU A 77 -3.62 11.84 -12.30
N VAL A 78 -2.88 12.89 -11.93
CA VAL A 78 -2.12 13.71 -12.88
C VAL A 78 -0.88 12.94 -13.33
N SER A 79 -0.99 12.26 -14.49
CA SER A 79 0.11 11.48 -15.07
C SER A 79 0.16 11.60 -16.60
N ASP A 80 1.37 11.67 -17.15
CA ASP A 80 1.62 11.57 -18.61
C ASP A 80 1.47 10.12 -19.13
N THR A 81 1.19 9.18 -18.23
CA THR A 81 1.15 7.75 -18.53
C THR A 81 -0.12 7.11 -17.98
N PRO A 82 -0.54 5.93 -18.50
CA PRO A 82 -1.75 5.29 -18.01
C PRO A 82 -1.66 4.94 -16.51
N VAL A 83 -2.67 5.37 -15.76
CA VAL A 83 -2.83 5.08 -14.33
C VAL A 83 -3.83 3.93 -14.15
N GLY A 84 -3.46 2.98 -13.30
CA GLY A 84 -4.29 1.90 -12.82
C GLY A 84 -4.67 2.06 -11.36
N ILE A 85 -5.66 1.29 -10.92
CA ILE A 85 -6.01 1.15 -9.50
C ILE A 85 -5.94 -0.32 -9.13
N TRP A 86 -5.23 -0.62 -8.05
CA TRP A 86 -5.26 -1.94 -7.43
C TRP A 86 -6.53 -2.06 -6.61
N LEU A 87 -7.39 -2.97 -7.04
CA LEU A 87 -8.72 -3.17 -6.47
C LEU A 87 -8.74 -4.48 -5.68
N SER A 88 -9.30 -4.43 -4.47
CA SER A 88 -9.65 -5.60 -3.66
C SER A 88 -11.15 -5.59 -3.38
N GLY A 89 -11.66 -6.57 -2.64
CA GLY A 89 -13.04 -6.56 -2.15
C GLY A 89 -13.28 -5.61 -0.98
N GLY A 90 -12.23 -4.94 -0.50
CA GLY A 90 -12.25 -4.08 0.68
C GLY A 90 -12.75 -2.65 0.45
N LEU A 91 -13.00 -1.96 1.56
CA LEU A 91 -13.50 -0.58 1.57
C LEU A 91 -12.44 0.41 1.04
N ASP A 92 -11.17 0.20 1.37
CA ASP A 92 -10.11 1.19 1.11
C ASP A 92 -9.84 1.37 -0.38
N SER A 93 -9.59 0.25 -1.08
CA SER A 93 -9.37 0.25 -2.53
C SER A 93 -10.62 0.67 -3.30
N SER A 94 -11.82 0.27 -2.83
CA SER A 94 -13.09 0.73 -3.38
C SER A 94 -13.31 2.24 -3.22
N SER A 95 -12.82 2.83 -2.12
CA SER A 95 -12.88 4.27 -1.88
C SER A 95 -11.94 5.01 -2.82
N VAL A 96 -10.70 4.54 -3.00
CA VAL A 96 -9.78 5.10 -4.00
C VAL A 96 -10.39 5.06 -5.40
N LEU A 97 -11.02 3.93 -5.78
CA LEU A 97 -11.73 3.80 -7.05
C LEU A 97 -12.90 4.79 -7.16
N HIS A 98 -13.71 4.96 -6.11
CA HIS A 98 -14.83 5.90 -6.11
C HIS A 98 -14.38 7.31 -6.50
N TYR A 99 -13.39 7.86 -5.79
CA TYR A 99 -12.87 9.20 -6.06
C TYR A 99 -12.21 9.28 -7.42
N ALA A 100 -11.49 8.23 -7.84
CA ALA A 100 -10.85 8.25 -9.15
C ALA A 100 -11.84 8.21 -10.31
N ALA A 101 -12.91 7.41 -10.19
CA ALA A 101 -13.97 7.33 -11.18
C ALA A 101 -14.70 8.67 -11.32
N ALA A 102 -14.92 9.40 -10.22
CA ALA A 102 -15.54 10.72 -10.23
C ALA A 102 -14.69 11.78 -10.98
N GLN A 103 -13.38 11.62 -11.02
CA GLN A 103 -12.45 12.54 -11.68
C GLN A 103 -12.09 12.13 -13.12
N SER A 104 -12.49 10.93 -13.56
CA SER A 104 -12.12 10.39 -14.87
C SER A 104 -13.24 10.48 -15.89
N ALA A 105 -12.94 11.02 -17.07
CA ALA A 105 -13.86 11.02 -18.22
C ALA A 105 -13.89 9.68 -18.98
N LYS A 106 -12.95 8.77 -18.69
CA LYS A 106 -12.83 7.44 -19.32
C LYS A 106 -12.97 6.34 -18.26
N PRO A 107 -13.36 5.12 -18.64
CA PRO A 107 -13.28 3.96 -17.75
C PRO A 107 -11.91 3.86 -17.07
N VAL A 108 -11.91 3.79 -15.74
CA VAL A 108 -10.70 3.60 -14.95
C VAL A 108 -10.21 2.16 -15.14
N LYS A 109 -8.90 1.96 -15.29
CA LYS A 109 -8.31 0.61 -15.34
C LYS A 109 -8.15 0.09 -13.92
N THR A 110 -8.71 -1.08 -13.64
CA THR A 110 -8.62 -1.73 -12.33
C THR A 110 -7.95 -3.09 -12.45
N PHE A 111 -7.13 -3.43 -11.46
CA PHE A 111 -6.36 -4.67 -11.44
C PHE A 111 -6.56 -5.40 -10.11
N SER A 112 -6.77 -6.71 -10.17
CA SER A 112 -6.97 -7.53 -8.98
C SER A 112 -6.26 -8.87 -9.05
N ILE A 113 -5.92 -9.40 -7.89
CA ILE A 113 -5.58 -10.81 -7.70
C ILE A 113 -6.78 -11.51 -7.08
N THR A 114 -7.15 -12.66 -7.63
CA THR A 114 -8.21 -13.51 -7.10
C THR A 114 -7.65 -14.85 -6.62
N PHE A 115 -8.42 -15.52 -5.77
CA PHE A 115 -8.08 -16.84 -5.24
C PHE A 115 -9.30 -17.76 -5.38
N LYS A 116 -9.72 -18.01 -6.62
CA LYS A 116 -11.00 -18.65 -6.92
C LYS A 116 -11.15 -19.98 -6.21
N GLY A 117 -12.28 -20.15 -5.53
CA GLY A 117 -12.58 -21.36 -4.77
C GLY A 117 -11.91 -21.46 -3.39
N SER A 118 -11.18 -20.44 -2.95
CA SER A 118 -10.70 -20.33 -1.57
C SER A 118 -11.73 -19.65 -0.66
N SER A 119 -11.56 -19.77 0.66
CA SER A 119 -12.41 -19.06 1.64
C SER A 119 -12.18 -17.55 1.68
N GLY A 120 -11.09 -17.06 1.07
CA GLY A 120 -10.75 -15.64 0.97
C GLY A 120 -11.01 -15.07 -0.42
N ASP A 121 -11.82 -15.73 -1.24
CA ASP A 121 -12.12 -15.28 -2.60
C ASP A 121 -13.02 -14.04 -2.58
N GLU A 122 -12.46 -12.90 -2.98
CA GLU A 122 -13.16 -11.62 -3.07
C GLU A 122 -13.69 -11.31 -4.48
N SER A 123 -13.55 -12.24 -5.44
CA SER A 123 -13.87 -12.02 -6.86
C SER A 123 -15.28 -11.45 -7.09
N ASP A 124 -16.27 -11.94 -6.36
CA ASP A 124 -17.67 -11.47 -6.50
C ASP A 124 -17.86 -10.04 -5.98
N HIS A 125 -17.08 -9.60 -4.99
CA HIS A 125 -17.08 -8.21 -4.53
C HIS A 125 -16.38 -7.31 -5.56
N ILE A 126 -15.19 -7.72 -6.00
CA ILE A 126 -14.40 -7.01 -7.01
C ILE A 126 -15.20 -6.80 -8.30
N ARG A 127 -15.89 -7.83 -8.79
CA ARG A 127 -16.73 -7.76 -9.98
C ARG A 127 -17.87 -6.75 -9.81
N ARG A 128 -18.60 -6.81 -8.69
CA ARG A 128 -19.70 -5.87 -8.42
C ARG A 128 -19.24 -4.42 -8.37
N VAL A 129 -18.11 -4.15 -7.72
CA VAL A 129 -17.52 -2.80 -7.65
C VAL A 129 -17.06 -2.35 -9.04
N SER A 130 -16.39 -3.22 -9.78
CA SER A 130 -15.90 -2.94 -11.13
C SER A 130 -17.03 -2.64 -12.12
N GLU A 131 -18.14 -3.39 -12.04
CA GLU A 131 -19.36 -3.16 -12.83
C GLU A 131 -20.08 -1.88 -12.41
N HIS A 132 -20.18 -1.60 -11.10
CA HIS A 132 -20.81 -0.39 -10.58
C HIS A 132 -20.15 0.89 -11.12
N TYR A 133 -18.82 0.91 -11.19
CA TYR A 133 -18.05 2.05 -11.72
C TYR A 133 -17.72 1.95 -13.21
N GLY A 134 -18.15 0.89 -13.90
CA GLY A 134 -17.92 0.71 -15.35
C GLY A 134 -16.43 0.67 -15.72
N THR A 135 -15.61 0.00 -14.92
CA THR A 135 -14.13 -0.02 -15.07
C THR A 135 -13.65 -0.95 -16.19
N GLU A 136 -12.46 -0.67 -16.74
CA GLU A 136 -11.71 -1.61 -17.58
C GLU A 136 -10.94 -2.56 -16.64
N HIS A 137 -11.62 -3.61 -16.18
CA HIS A 137 -11.11 -4.52 -15.17
C HIS A 137 -10.27 -5.67 -15.74
N VAL A 138 -9.12 -5.95 -15.12
CA VAL A 138 -8.29 -7.11 -15.41
C VAL A 138 -7.93 -7.81 -14.10
N GLU A 139 -8.28 -9.08 -14.00
CA GLU A 139 -7.93 -9.92 -12.85
C GLU A 139 -6.95 -11.04 -13.24
N PHE A 140 -6.12 -11.45 -12.28
CA PHE A 140 -5.31 -12.65 -12.37
C PHE A 140 -5.63 -13.58 -11.20
N ASP A 141 -6.02 -14.81 -11.52
CA ASP A 141 -6.31 -15.81 -10.51
C ASP A 141 -5.03 -16.52 -10.08
N LEU A 142 -4.62 -16.29 -8.83
CA LEU A 142 -3.40 -16.84 -8.27
C LEU A 142 -3.65 -18.26 -7.76
N HIS A 143 -3.46 -19.23 -8.66
CA HIS A 143 -3.59 -20.66 -8.37
C HIS A 143 -2.23 -21.28 -7.97
N PRO A 144 -2.19 -22.39 -7.19
CA PRO A 144 -0.96 -23.11 -6.85
C PRO A 144 -0.10 -23.60 -8.04
N GLU A 145 -0.65 -23.58 -9.26
CA GLU A 145 0.08 -23.90 -10.49
C GLU A 145 0.91 -22.72 -11.02
N ALA A 146 0.72 -21.51 -10.49
CA ALA A 146 1.61 -20.39 -10.76
C ALA A 146 3.03 -20.72 -10.27
N ASP A 147 4.05 -20.15 -10.92
CA ASP A 147 5.44 -20.31 -10.51
C ASP A 147 5.75 -19.50 -9.23
N LEU A 148 5.27 -20.00 -8.09
CA LEU A 148 5.46 -19.35 -6.80
C LEU A 148 6.92 -19.40 -6.36
N ALA A 149 7.62 -20.49 -6.65
CA ALA A 149 9.02 -20.65 -6.27
C ALA A 149 9.92 -19.66 -7.03
N GLY A 150 9.76 -19.55 -8.35
CA GLY A 150 10.47 -18.57 -9.16
C GLY A 150 10.15 -17.14 -8.73
N ALA A 151 8.88 -16.84 -8.45
CA ALA A 151 8.48 -15.52 -7.94
C ALA A 151 9.15 -15.17 -6.61
N ILE A 152 9.26 -16.12 -5.68
CA ILE A 152 9.96 -15.92 -4.40
C ILE A 152 11.46 -15.66 -4.62
N GLU A 153 12.11 -16.39 -5.52
CA GLU A 153 13.52 -16.18 -5.86
C GLU A 153 13.74 -14.79 -6.47
N GLU A 154 12.89 -14.37 -7.40
CA GLU A 154 12.97 -13.02 -7.98
C GLU A 154 12.69 -11.93 -6.94
N MET A 155 11.67 -12.09 -6.10
CA MET A 155 11.36 -11.14 -5.03
C MET A 155 12.54 -10.97 -4.08
N ALA A 156 13.21 -12.07 -3.71
CA ALA A 156 14.40 -12.02 -2.86
C ALA A 156 15.57 -11.29 -3.54
N TYR A 157 15.69 -11.37 -4.86
CA TYR A 157 16.71 -10.64 -5.63
C TYR A 157 16.43 -9.13 -5.70
N TYR A 158 15.16 -8.72 -5.87
CA TYR A 158 14.79 -7.31 -5.99
C TYR A 158 14.54 -6.60 -4.65
N SER A 159 14.43 -7.35 -3.56
CA SER A 159 14.23 -6.80 -2.23
C SER A 159 15.57 -6.47 -1.58
N ASP A 160 15.71 -5.25 -1.05
CA ASP A 160 16.92 -4.84 -0.32
C ASP A 160 17.10 -5.62 0.99
N GLU A 161 15.99 -6.10 1.58
CA GLU A 161 15.92 -6.80 2.87
C GLU A 161 14.78 -7.84 2.88
N PRO A 162 14.84 -8.88 3.72
CA PRO A 162 13.73 -9.82 3.88
C PRO A 162 12.54 -9.11 4.54
N GLY A 163 11.35 -9.32 3.96
CA GLY A 163 10.06 -8.97 4.55
C GLY A 163 9.21 -10.22 4.73
N ALA A 164 8.45 -10.29 5.81
CA ALA A 164 7.49 -11.37 6.08
C ALA A 164 6.04 -10.87 5.98
N ASP A 165 5.77 -10.08 4.94
CA ASP A 165 4.42 -9.69 4.54
C ASP A 165 3.80 -10.75 3.63
N ALA A 166 2.67 -11.32 4.07
CA ALA A 166 1.93 -12.31 3.30
C ALA A 166 1.31 -11.72 2.01
N GLY A 167 1.08 -10.41 1.97
CA GLY A 167 0.57 -9.70 0.79
C GLY A 167 1.61 -9.51 -0.31
N ALA A 168 2.89 -9.67 -0.02
CA ALA A 168 3.97 -9.34 -0.96
C ALA A 168 3.94 -10.21 -2.23
N LEU A 169 3.63 -11.50 -2.12
CA LEU A 169 3.60 -12.41 -3.26
C LEU A 169 2.40 -12.12 -4.19
N PRO A 170 1.15 -11.95 -3.70
CA PRO A 170 0.07 -11.41 -4.52
C PRO A 170 0.42 -10.07 -5.18
N THR A 171 1.02 -9.14 -4.44
CA THR A 171 1.43 -7.83 -4.97
C THR A 171 2.49 -7.94 -6.08
N TRP A 172 3.37 -8.94 -6.02
CA TRP A 172 4.32 -9.24 -7.10
C TRP A 172 3.60 -9.58 -8.42
N PHE A 173 2.67 -10.53 -8.38
CA PHE A 173 1.87 -10.90 -9.56
C PHE A 173 0.96 -9.76 -10.01
N LEU A 174 0.42 -8.97 -9.07
CA LEU A 174 -0.40 -7.81 -9.38
C LEU A 174 0.40 -6.75 -10.12
N SER A 175 1.63 -6.48 -9.68
CA SER A 175 2.56 -5.56 -10.33
C SER A 175 2.90 -6.01 -11.75
N GLN A 176 3.17 -7.31 -11.93
CA GLN A 176 3.41 -7.92 -13.25
C GLN A 176 2.20 -7.78 -14.19
N LEU A 177 0.99 -7.98 -13.67
CA LEU A 177 -0.26 -7.80 -14.40
C LEU A 177 -0.45 -6.33 -14.80
N THR A 178 -0.39 -5.42 -13.82
CA THR A 178 -0.57 -3.98 -14.03
C THR A 178 0.40 -3.44 -15.05
N ARG A 179 1.68 -3.86 -15.01
CA ARG A 179 2.72 -3.33 -15.90
C ARG A 179 2.43 -3.52 -17.39
N ARG A 180 1.60 -4.51 -17.75
CA ARG A 180 1.17 -4.76 -19.14
C ARG A 180 0.19 -3.70 -19.67
N HIS A 181 -0.42 -2.91 -18.78
CA HIS A 181 -1.53 -2.01 -19.10
C HIS A 181 -1.35 -0.58 -18.56
N ALA A 182 -0.59 -0.42 -17.48
CA ALA A 182 -0.36 0.83 -16.78
C ALA A 182 1.05 0.90 -16.20
N THR A 183 1.54 2.12 -16.00
CA THR A 183 2.88 2.39 -15.44
C THR A 183 2.81 2.94 -14.03
N VAL A 184 1.65 3.48 -13.64
CA VAL A 184 1.35 3.97 -12.29
C VAL A 184 0.16 3.20 -11.75
N ALA A 185 0.18 2.87 -10.46
CA ALA A 185 -0.94 2.25 -9.77
C ALA A 185 -1.23 3.00 -8.47
N LEU A 186 -2.52 3.24 -8.18
CA LEU A 186 -2.98 3.69 -6.87
C LEU A 186 -3.47 2.49 -6.06
N SER A 187 -3.17 2.47 -4.77
CA SER A 187 -3.62 1.46 -3.81
C SER A 187 -4.31 2.12 -2.61
N GLY A 188 -5.05 1.31 -1.85
CA GLY A 188 -5.65 1.73 -0.57
C GLY A 188 -4.75 1.48 0.65
N GLU A 189 -3.45 1.20 0.45
CA GLU A 189 -2.53 0.92 1.57
C GLU A 189 -2.37 2.13 2.51
N GLY A 190 -2.16 1.86 3.80
CA GLY A 190 -2.07 2.88 4.84
C GLY A 190 -3.41 3.25 5.49
N SER A 191 -4.54 2.82 4.92
CA SER A 191 -5.87 3.10 5.48
C SER A 191 -6.06 2.49 6.87
N ASP A 192 -5.66 1.22 7.04
CA ASP A 192 -5.79 0.51 8.32
C ASP A 192 -4.99 1.17 9.45
N GLU A 193 -3.79 1.71 9.16
CA GLU A 193 -2.99 2.48 10.12
C GLU A 193 -3.63 3.82 10.47
N LEU A 194 -4.22 4.51 9.49
CA LEU A 194 -4.85 5.82 9.68
C LEU A 194 -6.18 5.71 10.46
N PHE A 195 -6.98 4.69 10.15
CA PHE A 195 -8.34 4.52 10.70
C PHE A 195 -8.46 3.40 11.73
N ALA A 196 -7.34 2.81 12.16
CA ALA A 196 -7.28 1.72 13.13
C ALA A 196 -8.12 0.50 12.71
N GLY A 197 -8.04 0.11 11.43
CA GLY A 197 -8.83 -0.97 10.85
C GLY A 197 -8.39 -2.39 11.25
N TYR A 198 -7.13 -2.57 11.68
CA TYR A 198 -6.63 -3.87 12.13
C TYR A 198 -7.41 -4.44 13.33
N LEU A 199 -7.79 -5.72 13.23
CA LEU A 199 -8.45 -6.45 14.31
C LEU A 199 -7.63 -6.48 15.61
N THR A 200 -6.29 -6.40 15.50
CA THR A 200 -5.37 -6.36 16.65
C THR A 200 -5.56 -5.12 17.52
N TYR A 201 -5.97 -3.98 16.97
CA TYR A 201 -6.31 -2.79 17.77
C TYR A 201 -7.54 -3.04 18.64
N LYS A 202 -8.55 -3.72 18.10
CA LYS A 202 -9.74 -4.14 18.87
C LYS A 202 -9.33 -5.15 19.94
N ALA A 203 -8.53 -6.16 19.60
CA ALA A 203 -8.06 -7.16 20.54
C ALA A 203 -7.26 -6.53 21.71
N ASN A 204 -6.33 -5.63 21.42
CA ASN A 204 -5.54 -4.91 22.43
C ASN A 204 -6.42 -4.12 23.39
N ARG A 205 -7.51 -3.50 22.89
CA ARG A 205 -8.48 -2.79 23.73
C ARG A 205 -9.25 -3.72 24.66
N TYR A 206 -9.52 -4.97 24.26
CA TYR A 206 -10.22 -5.95 25.10
C TYR A 206 -9.30 -6.68 26.08
N SER A 207 -7.99 -6.73 25.81
CA SER A 207 -7.00 -7.32 26.72
C SER A 207 -6.50 -6.37 27.82
N ALA A 208 -6.81 -5.07 27.71
CA ALA A 208 -6.49 -4.03 28.69
C ALA A 208 -7.61 -3.86 29.72
#